data_AF-A0A2W7B491-F1
#
_entry.id   AF-A0A2W7B491-F1
#
_cell.length_a   1.000
_cell.length_b   1.000
_cell.length_c   1.000
_cell.angle_alpha   90.00
_cell.angle_beta   90.00
_cell.angle_gamma   90.00
#
_symmetry.space_group_name_H-M   'P 1'
#
loop_
_entity.id
_entity.type
_entity.pdbx_description
1 polymer ?
#
loop_
_entity_poly.entity_id
_entity_poly.type
_entity_poly.pdbx_seq_one_letter_code
_entity_poly.pdbx_strand_id
1 'polypeptide(L)'
;MSVHTEIFSKNNDSPAPQPYIDLSRVSLPTRVRIDAQEFEVSQFSDQQKAVLIDLSRIDKEIADVEFSLRVLKAAKSELSKLLSVNNTGN
;
A
#
# COMPACT_ATOMS: atom_id res chain seq x y z
N MET A 1 -47.38 -28.29 -25.50
CA MET A 1 -46.60 -28.65 -24.29
C MET A 1 -45.82 -27.42 -23.87
N SER A 2 -46.20 -26.79 -22.77
CA SER A 2 -45.56 -25.55 -22.28
C SER A 2 -44.53 -25.91 -21.22
N VAL A 3 -43.28 -25.51 -21.40
CA VAL A 3 -42.24 -25.62 -20.38
C VAL A 3 -42.20 -24.33 -19.55
N HIS A 4 -42.60 -24.44 -18.28
CA HIS A 4 -42.24 -23.49 -17.24
C HIS A 4 -40.80 -23.79 -16.84
N THR A 5 -39.90 -22.81 -16.98
CA THR A 5 -38.56 -22.88 -16.38
C THR A 5 -38.48 -21.79 -15.33
N GLU A 6 -38.46 -22.22 -14.07
CA GLU A 6 -38.30 -21.35 -12.91
C GLU A 6 -36.88 -20.76 -12.89
N ILE A 7 -36.83 -19.46 -12.61
CA ILE A 7 -35.63 -18.65 -12.54
C ILE A 7 -34.93 -18.95 -11.21
N PHE A 8 -33.78 -19.63 -11.24
CA PHE A 8 -32.88 -19.68 -10.09
C PHE A 8 -31.97 -18.44 -10.12
N SER A 9 -32.40 -17.37 -9.46
CA SER A 9 -31.52 -16.27 -9.06
C SER A 9 -30.57 -16.77 -7.98
N LYS A 10 -29.38 -17.24 -8.39
CA LYS A 10 -28.28 -17.51 -7.48
C LYS A 10 -27.61 -16.18 -7.13
N ASN A 11 -28.17 -15.45 -6.17
CA ASN A 11 -27.48 -14.36 -5.49
C ASN A 11 -26.31 -14.96 -4.72
N ASN A 12 -25.15 -15.06 -5.36
CA ASN A 12 -23.89 -15.42 -4.73
C ASN A 12 -23.19 -14.13 -4.26
N ASP A 13 -23.88 -13.36 -3.41
CA ASP A 13 -23.29 -12.22 -2.68
C ASP A 13 -22.70 -12.71 -1.34
N SER A 14 -21.89 -13.76 -1.39
CA SER A 14 -20.99 -14.06 -0.28
C SER A 14 -19.78 -13.13 -0.45
N PRO A 15 -19.56 -12.14 0.43
CA PRO A 15 -18.34 -11.36 0.37
C PRO A 15 -17.17 -12.35 0.49
N ALA A 16 -16.23 -12.27 -0.47
CA ALA A 16 -15.02 -13.07 -0.44
C ALA A 16 -14.38 -12.97 0.96
N PRO A 17 -13.79 -14.06 1.50
CA PRO A 17 -13.14 -14.03 2.79
C PRO A 17 -12.07 -12.93 2.76
N GLN A 18 -12.36 -11.83 3.45
CA GLN A 18 -11.40 -10.76 3.67
C GLN A 18 -10.19 -11.40 4.34
N PRO A 19 -8.97 -11.22 3.81
CA PRO A 19 -7.79 -11.76 4.45
C PRO A 19 -7.76 -11.23 5.89
N TYR A 20 -7.87 -12.12 6.87
CA TYR A 20 -7.69 -11.76 8.27
C TYR A 20 -6.22 -11.38 8.44
N ILE A 21 -5.97 -10.09 8.51
CA ILE A 21 -4.65 -9.53 8.73
C ILE A 21 -4.29 -9.79 10.19
N ASP A 22 -3.19 -10.49 10.43
CA ASP A 22 -2.59 -10.62 11.75
C ASP A 22 -2.02 -9.26 12.19
N LEU A 23 -2.79 -8.55 13.02
CA LEU A 23 -2.47 -7.22 13.55
C LEU A 23 -1.35 -7.25 14.60
N SER A 24 -0.86 -8.44 15.00
CA SER A 24 0.13 -8.58 16.08
C SER A 24 1.52 -8.02 15.75
N ARG A 25 1.83 -7.80 14.46
CA ARG A 25 3.16 -7.39 14.00
C ARG A 25 3.30 -5.91 13.63
N VAL A 26 2.20 -5.13 13.69
CA VAL A 26 2.21 -3.71 13.38
C VAL A 26 1.59 -2.94 14.53
N SER A 27 2.45 -2.33 15.34
CA SER A 27 2.02 -1.46 16.43
C SER A 27 1.74 -0.06 15.89
N LEU A 28 0.52 0.44 16.09
CA LEU A 28 0.26 1.85 15.94
C LEU A 28 1.01 2.65 17.01
N PRO A 29 1.51 3.85 16.68
CA PRO A 29 2.02 4.77 17.70
C PRO A 29 0.89 5.16 18.65
N THR A 30 1.23 5.65 19.84
CA THR A 30 0.24 6.15 20.82
C THR A 30 -0.54 7.36 20.29
N ARG A 31 0.10 8.15 19.43
CA ARG A 31 -0.47 9.33 18.77
C ARG A 31 -0.25 9.27 17.27
N VAL A 32 -1.25 9.69 16.52
CA VAL A 32 -1.16 9.89 15.07
C VAL A 32 -1.55 11.32 14.73
N ARG A 33 -0.85 11.89 13.74
CA ARG A 33 -1.20 13.19 13.20
C ARG A 33 -2.01 12.99 11.92
N ILE A 34 -3.21 13.53 11.91
CA ILE A 34 -4.08 13.54 10.73
C ILE A 34 -4.32 15.01 10.40
N ASP A 35 -3.96 15.42 9.19
CA ASP A 35 -3.92 16.82 8.78
C ASP A 35 -3.09 17.70 9.74
N ALA A 36 -3.70 18.75 10.30
CA ALA A 36 -3.07 19.68 11.23
C ALA A 36 -3.27 19.28 12.71
N GLN A 37 -3.90 18.15 13.00
CA GLN A 37 -4.31 17.76 14.36
C GLN A 37 -3.68 16.43 14.80
N GLU A 38 -3.41 16.31 16.09
CA GLU A 38 -2.85 15.13 16.71
C GLU A 38 -3.92 14.41 17.54
N PHE A 39 -4.02 13.10 17.36
CA PHE A 39 -5.05 12.25 17.96
C PHE A 39 -4.42 11.12 18.75
N GLU A 40 -5.00 10.81 19.92
CA GLU A 40 -4.64 9.64 20.71
C GLU A 40 -5.26 8.39 20.07
N VAL A 41 -4.43 7.38 19.76
CA VAL A 41 -4.90 6.17 19.08
C VAL A 41 -5.87 5.35 19.93
N SER A 42 -5.79 5.48 21.25
CA SER A 42 -6.72 4.85 22.19
C SER A 42 -8.18 5.31 22.01
N GLN A 43 -8.41 6.49 21.44
CA GLN A 43 -9.73 7.07 21.21
C GLN A 43 -10.44 6.50 19.96
N PHE A 44 -9.69 5.83 19.08
CA PHE A 44 -10.23 5.26 17.86
C PHE A 44 -10.89 3.90 18.07
N SER A 45 -11.90 3.62 17.25
CA SER A 45 -12.49 2.29 17.15
C SER A 45 -11.51 1.29 16.54
N ASP A 46 -11.76 -0.01 16.72
CA ASP A 46 -10.90 -1.05 16.14
C ASP A 46 -10.87 -0.99 14.61
N GLN A 47 -11.99 -0.62 13.98
CA GLN A 47 -12.04 -0.41 12.53
C GLN A 47 -11.16 0.78 12.10
N GLN A 48 -11.19 1.89 12.83
CA GLN A 48 -10.34 3.06 12.55
C GLN A 48 -8.85 2.71 12.76
N LYS A 49 -8.52 1.95 13.80
CA LYS A 49 -7.16 1.44 14.03
C LYS A 49 -6.69 0.54 12.89
N ALA A 50 -7.55 -0.33 12.35
CA ALA A 50 -7.21 -1.16 11.20
C ALA A 50 -6.84 -0.29 9.98
N VAL A 51 -7.63 0.76 9.69
CA VAL A 51 -7.32 1.71 8.62
C VAL A 51 -5.97 2.41 8.86
N LEU A 52 -5.69 2.86 10.09
CA LEU A 52 -4.40 3.48 10.43
C LEU A 52 -3.23 2.51 10.21
N ILE A 53 -3.41 1.22 10.50
CA ILE A 53 -2.40 0.19 10.25
C ILE A 53 -2.15 0.05 8.76
N ASP A 54 -3.21 -0.02 7.95
CA ASP A 54 -3.08 -0.12 6.50
C ASP A 54 -2.38 1.10 5.89
N LEU A 55 -2.75 2.31 6.34
CA LEU A 55 -2.08 3.55 5.93
C LEU A 55 -0.60 3.55 6.29
N SER A 56 -0.23 3.12 7.49
CA SER A 56 1.18 3.04 7.91
C SER A 56 2.02 2.08 7.04
N ARG A 57 1.39 1.02 6.50
CA ARG A 57 2.04 0.09 5.57
C ARG A 57 2.24 0.72 4.21
N ILE A 58 1.22 1.41 3.69
CA ILE A 58 1.30 2.13 2.43
C ILE A 58 2.41 3.18 2.48
N ASP A 59 2.50 3.96 3.56
CA ASP A 59 3.55 4.96 3.74
C ASP A 59 4.96 4.34 3.69
N LYS A 60 5.13 3.16 4.31
CA LYS A 60 6.38 2.41 4.24
C LYS A 60 6.70 1.96 2.81
N GLU A 61 5.72 1.39 2.11
CA GLU A 61 5.91 0.96 0.72
C GLU A 61 6.25 2.13 -0.21
N ILE A 62 5.61 3.29 -0.03
CA ILE A 62 5.94 4.53 -0.74
C ILE A 62 7.40 4.92 -0.48
N ALA A 63 7.83 4.94 0.79
CA ALA A 63 9.20 5.29 1.15
C ALA A 63 10.24 4.33 0.51
N ASP A 64 9.95 3.03 0.48
CA ASP A 64 10.81 2.02 -0.15
C ASP A 64 10.91 2.22 -1.68
N VAL A 65 9.80 2.57 -2.33
CA VAL A 65 9.76 2.91 -3.77
C VAL A 65 10.53 4.20 -4.05
N GLU A 66 10.34 5.25 -3.25
CA GLU A 66 11.06 6.51 -3.39
C GLU A 66 12.57 6.33 -3.23
N PHE A 67 12.99 5.51 -2.25
CA PHE A 67 14.38 5.11 -2.07
C PHE A 67 14.91 4.40 -3.32
N SER A 68 14.18 3.41 -3.82
CA SER A 68 14.56 2.64 -5.01
C SER A 68 14.73 3.55 -6.25
N LEU A 69 13.83 4.51 -6.44
CA LEU A 69 13.92 5.51 -7.52
C LEU A 69 15.15 6.41 -7.38
N ARG A 70 15.49 6.81 -6.15
CA ARG A 70 16.69 7.62 -5.87
C ARG A 70 17.96 6.86 -6.26
N VAL A 71 18.05 5.59 -5.87
CA VAL A 71 19.17 4.70 -6.21
C VAL A 71 19.28 4.53 -7.74
N LEU A 72 18.16 4.28 -8.43
CA LEU A 72 18.14 4.13 -9.89
C LEU A 72 18.63 5.39 -10.60
N LYS A 73 18.19 6.58 -10.17
CA LYS A 73 18.64 7.86 -10.74
C LYS A 73 20.14 8.07 -10.54
N ALA A 74 20.67 7.73 -9.36
CA ALA A 74 22.10 7.81 -9.08
C ALA A 74 22.92 6.88 -9.98
N ALA A 75 22.50 5.61 -10.11
CA ALA A 75 23.15 4.63 -10.97
C ALA A 75 23.14 5.07 -12.45
N LYS A 76 22.00 5.58 -12.94
CA LYS A 76 21.89 6.14 -14.29
C LYS A 76 22.86 7.30 -14.49
N SER A 77 22.91 8.24 -13.54
CA SER A 77 23.83 9.38 -13.63
C SER A 77 25.28 8.95 -13.70
N GLU A 78 25.66 7.94 -12.92
CA GLU A 78 27.03 7.44 -12.91
C GLU A 78 27.39 6.73 -14.22
N LEU A 79 26.50 5.88 -14.73
CA LEU A 79 26.67 5.24 -16.03
C LEU A 79 26.84 6.28 -17.15
N SER A 80 26.05 7.36 -17.15
CA SER A 80 26.19 8.44 -18.14
C SER A 80 27.57 9.07 -18.10
N LYS A 81 28.14 9.33 -16.92
CA LYS A 81 29.51 9.89 -16.81
C LYS A 81 30.55 8.94 -17.39
N LEU A 82 30.48 7.65 -17.05
CA LEU A 82 31.42 6.64 -17.54
C LEU A 82 31.39 6.55 -19.08
N LEU A 83 30.19 6.59 -19.67
CA LEU A 83 30.02 6.54 -21.13
C LEU A 83 30.46 7.85 -21.81
N SER A 84 30.26 9.01 -21.18
CA SER A 84 30.73 10.29 -21.72
C SER A 84 32.26 10.38 -21.74
N VAL A 85 32.95 9.83 -20.73
CA VAL A 85 34.42 9.78 -20.67
C VAL A 85 34.98 8.87 -21.78
N ASN A 86 34.32 7.77 -22.10
CA ASN A 86 34.76 6.84 -23.14
C ASN A 86 34.57 7.37 -24.58
N ASN A 87 33.69 8.37 -24.79
CA ASN A 87 33.42 8.91 -26.12
C ASN A 87 34.30 10.12 -26.52
N THR A 88 35.12 10.65 -25.60
CA THR A 88 36.07 11.75 -25.90
C THR A 88 37.49 11.27 -26.19
N GLY A 89 37.69 9.96 -26.36
CA GLY A 89 38.98 9.34 -26.68
C GLY A 89 38.98 8.63 -28.04
N ASN A 90 38.87 9.42 -29.12
CA ASN A 90 39.43 9.13 -30.45
C ASN A 90 39.27 10.35 -31.36
#